data_AF-A0A192THK7-F1
#
_entry.id   AF-A0A192THK7-F1
#
_cell.length_a   1.000
_cell.length_b   1.000
_cell.length_c   1.000
_cell.angle_alpha   90.00
_cell.angle_beta   90.00
_cell.angle_gamma   90.00
#
_symmetry.space_group_name_H-M   'P 1'
#
loop_
_entity.id
_entity.type
_entity.pdbx_description
1 polymer ?
#
loop_
_entity_poly.entity_id
_entity_poly.type
_entity_poly.pdbx_seq_one_letter_code
_entity_poly.pdbx_strand_id
1 'polypeptide(L)'
;MMALRNFILHRLCLGFWRREEGAVLAEALLAIPFVTLFAAGILEFGSIFWQRMQIDAGLRDAGRYLSRCRPASGTYVPTCNQATAKTIAFYGTQTPPAGAEPRVPDWKDPSDITITAPDADGNITISTAHLYKSSPVFGFLGIDAITISSSHEERYIGW
;
A
#
# COMPACT_ATOMS: atom_id res chain seq x y z
N MET A 1 50.42 -36.56 10.27
CA MET A 1 49.32 -35.82 10.94
C MET A 1 48.18 -35.36 10.01
N MET A 2 48.22 -35.59 8.68
CA MET A 2 47.11 -35.23 7.76
C MET A 2 46.03 -36.32 7.58
N ALA A 3 46.39 -37.60 7.67
CA ALA A 3 45.46 -38.71 7.44
C ALA A 3 44.35 -38.82 8.51
N LEU A 4 44.69 -38.54 9.78
CA LEU A 4 43.74 -38.60 10.89
C LEU A 4 42.65 -37.50 10.78
N ARG A 5 43.04 -36.32 10.27
CA ARG A 5 42.12 -35.18 10.10
C ARG A 5 41.08 -35.43 9.02
N ASN A 6 41.50 -36.03 7.90
CA ASN A 6 40.57 -36.41 6.82
C ASN A 6 39.63 -37.54 7.25
N PHE A 7 40.09 -38.51 8.04
CA PHE A 7 39.21 -39.59 8.53
C PHE A 7 38.14 -39.08 9.50
N ILE A 8 38.49 -38.14 10.39
CA ILE A 8 37.55 -37.55 11.35
C ILE A 8 36.52 -36.66 10.63
N LEU A 9 36.94 -35.83 9.67
CA LEU A 9 36.05 -35.01 8.85
C LEU A 9 35.09 -35.87 8.02
N HIS A 10 35.59 -36.96 7.41
CA HIS A 10 34.73 -37.82 6.60
C HIS A 10 33.71 -38.59 7.46
N ARG A 11 34.11 -39.05 8.65
CA ARG A 11 33.23 -39.77 9.57
C ARG A 11 32.18 -38.85 10.21
N LEU A 12 32.50 -37.58 10.45
CA LEU A 12 31.55 -36.57 10.91
C LEU A 12 30.54 -36.20 9.80
N CYS A 13 30.98 -35.97 8.57
CA CYS A 13 30.09 -35.69 7.45
C CYS A 13 29.17 -36.88 7.12
N LEU A 14 29.71 -38.10 7.06
CA LEU A 14 28.92 -39.32 6.81
C LEU A 14 28.01 -39.69 7.99
N GLY A 15 28.42 -39.41 9.23
CA GLY A 15 27.60 -39.62 10.43
C GLY A 15 26.45 -38.64 10.53
N PHE A 16 26.65 -37.39 10.10
CA PHE A 16 25.60 -36.36 10.02
C PHE A 16 24.56 -36.69 8.93
N TRP A 17 25.01 -37.20 7.79
CA TRP A 17 24.13 -37.62 6.69
C TRP A 17 23.27 -38.86 6.98
N ARG A 18 23.64 -39.68 7.96
CA ARG A 18 23.00 -40.98 8.25
C ARG A 18 22.05 -40.96 9.44
N ARG A 19 21.88 -39.81 10.10
CA ARG A 19 20.92 -39.61 11.20
C ARG A 19 19.69 -38.91 10.66
N GLU A 20 18.50 -39.32 11.11
CA GLU A 20 17.22 -38.69 10.75
C GLU A 20 17.24 -37.17 10.98
N GLU A 21 17.98 -36.70 11.99
CA GLU A 21 18.21 -35.27 12.27
C GLU A 21 18.88 -34.51 11.11
N GLY A 22 19.81 -35.14 10.37
CA GLY A 22 20.48 -34.53 9.21
C GLY A 22 19.57 -34.45 7.98
N ALA A 23 18.65 -35.41 7.83
CA ALA A 23 17.63 -35.39 6.79
C ALA A 23 16.61 -34.28 7.04
N VAL A 24 16.12 -34.12 8.27
CA VAL A 24 15.21 -33.04 8.66
C VAL A 24 15.84 -31.66 8.43
N LEU A 25 17.14 -31.49 8.74
CA LEU A 25 17.85 -30.24 8.48
C LEU A 25 17.94 -29.95 6.96
N ALA A 26 18.22 -30.97 6.14
CA ALA A 26 18.30 -30.82 4.69
C ALA A 26 16.94 -30.47 4.08
N GLU A 27 15.86 -31.09 4.55
CA GLU A 27 14.50 -30.78 4.13
C GLU A 27 14.08 -29.36 4.53
N ALA A 28 14.37 -28.96 5.78
CA ALA A 28 14.09 -27.61 6.27
C ALA A 28 14.87 -26.54 5.50
N LEU A 29 16.16 -26.80 5.21
CA LEU A 29 17.00 -25.89 4.42
C LEU A 29 16.45 -25.67 3.01
N LEU A 30 15.81 -26.70 2.43
CA LEU A 30 15.17 -26.59 1.13
C LEU A 30 13.80 -25.92 1.24
N ALA A 31 12.94 -26.30 2.19
CA ALA A 31 11.56 -25.82 2.28
C ALA A 31 11.43 -24.38 2.80
N ILE A 32 12.21 -24.00 3.82
CA ILE A 32 12.15 -22.67 4.45
C ILE A 32 12.27 -21.52 3.44
N PRO A 33 13.27 -21.46 2.53
CA PRO A 33 13.41 -20.32 1.61
C PRO A 33 12.21 -20.15 0.67
N PHE A 34 11.54 -21.24 0.27
CA PHE A 34 10.33 -21.13 -0.55
C PHE A 34 9.16 -20.62 0.27
N VAL A 35 8.94 -21.20 1.46
CA VAL A 35 7.85 -20.78 2.35
C VAL A 35 8.00 -19.32 2.76
N THR A 36 9.22 -18.87 3.08
CA THR A 36 9.48 -17.47 3.44
C THR A 36 9.26 -16.53 2.26
N LEU A 37 9.67 -16.90 1.04
CA LEU A 37 9.40 -16.12 -0.17
C LEU A 37 7.90 -15.99 -0.43
N PHE A 38 7.14 -17.08 -0.32
CA PHE A 38 5.69 -17.05 -0.48
C PHE A 38 5.01 -16.21 0.61
N ALA A 39 5.42 -16.36 1.87
CA ALA A 39 4.89 -15.56 2.97
C ALA A 39 5.17 -14.07 2.77
N ALA A 40 6.40 -13.72 2.39
CA ALA A 40 6.77 -12.34 2.07
C ALA A 40 5.94 -11.80 0.90
N GLY A 41 5.79 -12.57 -0.18
CA GLY A 41 4.93 -12.19 -1.30
C GLY A 41 3.49 -11.89 -0.87
N ILE A 42 2.86 -12.78 -0.09
CA ILE A 42 1.49 -12.59 0.40
C ILE A 42 1.37 -11.31 1.23
N LEU A 43 2.33 -11.04 2.12
CA LEU A 43 2.33 -9.83 2.95
C LEU A 43 2.49 -8.55 2.12
N GLU A 44 3.37 -8.56 1.12
CA GLU A 44 3.58 -7.42 0.22
C GLU A 44 2.34 -7.10 -0.62
N PHE A 45 1.74 -8.10 -1.25
CA PHE A 45 0.49 -7.90 -1.98
C PHE A 45 -0.65 -7.47 -1.04
N GLY A 46 -0.71 -8.03 0.17
CA GLY A 46 -1.65 -7.61 1.20
C GLY A 46 -1.50 -6.14 1.57
N SER A 47 -0.27 -5.65 1.72
CA SER A 47 0.05 -4.24 1.95
C SER A 47 -0.45 -3.35 0.81
N ILE A 48 -0.19 -3.73 -0.45
CA ILE A 48 -0.68 -2.98 -1.63
C ILE A 48 -2.21 -2.88 -1.62
N PHE A 49 -2.91 -4.00 -1.42
CA PHE A 49 -4.37 -4.00 -1.36
C PHE A 49 -4.91 -3.15 -0.21
N TRP A 50 -4.28 -3.22 0.96
CA TRP A 50 -4.65 -2.41 2.10
C TRP A 50 -4.52 -0.91 1.80
N GLN A 51 -3.41 -0.48 1.20
CA GLN A 51 -3.24 0.92 0.79
C GLN A 51 -4.28 1.33 -0.26
N ARG A 52 -4.55 0.49 -1.26
CA ARG A 52 -5.57 0.74 -2.29
C ARG A 52 -6.96 0.95 -1.66
N MET A 53 -7.34 0.13 -0.69
CA MET A 53 -8.63 0.24 0.01
C MET A 53 -8.72 1.50 0.87
N GLN A 54 -7.62 1.89 1.52
CA GLN A 54 -7.57 3.15 2.28
C GLN A 54 -7.71 4.38 1.38
N ILE A 55 -7.06 4.37 0.21
CA ILE A 55 -7.22 5.41 -0.80
C ILE A 55 -8.70 5.50 -1.21
N ASP A 56 -9.35 4.38 -1.52
CA ASP A 56 -10.78 4.38 -1.89
C ASP A 56 -11.68 4.94 -0.81
N ALA A 57 -11.43 4.58 0.45
CA ALA A 57 -12.16 5.14 1.57
C ALA A 57 -11.96 6.66 1.66
N GLY A 58 -10.73 7.16 1.47
CA GLY A 58 -10.42 8.59 1.40
C GLY A 58 -11.14 9.31 0.28
N LEU A 59 -11.06 8.79 -0.94
CA LEU A 59 -11.72 9.40 -2.10
C LEU A 59 -13.24 9.43 -1.94
N ARG A 60 -13.84 8.38 -1.37
CA ARG A 60 -15.28 8.34 -1.09
C ARG A 60 -15.69 9.33 0.00
N ASP A 61 -14.91 9.50 1.06
CA ASP A 61 -15.22 10.49 2.10
C ASP A 61 -15.14 11.93 1.55
N ALA A 62 -14.15 12.21 0.70
CA ALA A 62 -14.06 13.48 -0.01
C ALA A 62 -15.19 13.68 -1.02
N GLY A 63 -15.58 12.62 -1.73
CA GLY A 63 -16.74 12.58 -2.63
C GLY A 63 -18.00 13.01 -1.92
N ARG A 64 -18.30 12.40 -0.77
CA ARG A 64 -19.49 12.70 0.04
C ARG A 64 -19.50 14.12 0.60
N TYR A 65 -18.31 14.65 0.91
CA TYR A 65 -18.17 16.02 1.35
C TYR A 65 -18.45 17.01 0.21
N LEU A 66 -17.95 16.73 -1.00
CA LEU A 66 -18.17 17.57 -2.17
C LEU A 66 -19.57 17.41 -2.79
N SER A 67 -20.19 16.23 -2.70
CA SER A 67 -21.51 15.96 -3.28
C SER A 67 -22.62 16.77 -2.62
N ARG A 68 -22.43 17.14 -1.35
CA ARG A 68 -23.33 18.00 -0.57
C ARG A 68 -22.96 19.48 -0.64
N CYS A 69 -21.98 19.84 -1.47
CA CYS A 69 -21.39 21.15 -1.37
C CYS A 69 -22.24 22.23 -2.03
N ARG A 70 -22.45 23.35 -1.35
CA ARG A 70 -23.13 24.50 -1.94
C ARG A 70 -22.15 25.30 -2.81
N PRO A 71 -22.44 25.52 -4.10
CA PRO A 71 -21.54 26.26 -4.97
C PRO A 71 -21.60 27.75 -4.58
N ALA A 72 -20.47 28.43 -4.72
CA ALA A 72 -20.42 29.87 -4.57
C ALA A 72 -21.33 30.50 -5.62
N SER A 73 -22.44 31.09 -5.17
CA SER A 73 -23.29 31.96 -6.00
C SER A 73 -23.20 33.36 -5.41
N GLY A 74 -23.29 34.41 -6.21
CA GLY A 74 -22.94 35.78 -5.79
C GLY A 74 -23.65 36.33 -4.54
N THR A 75 -24.65 35.62 -4.02
CA THR A 75 -25.39 35.96 -2.79
C THR A 75 -25.01 35.10 -1.57
N TYR A 76 -24.18 34.07 -1.74
CA TYR A 76 -23.91 33.06 -0.71
C TYR A 76 -22.46 32.57 -0.72
N VAL A 77 -21.89 32.49 0.48
CA VAL A 77 -20.56 31.93 0.71
C VAL A 77 -20.61 30.40 0.54
N PRO A 78 -19.68 29.78 -0.22
CA PRO A 78 -19.61 28.33 -0.32
C PRO A 78 -19.37 27.70 1.06
N THR A 79 -20.15 26.67 1.39
CA THR A 79 -20.05 25.99 2.69
C THR A 79 -18.90 25.00 2.78
N CYS A 80 -18.17 24.79 1.68
CA CYS A 80 -17.14 23.77 1.58
C CYS A 80 -16.08 24.15 0.54
N ASN A 81 -14.90 23.58 0.74
CA ASN A 81 -13.68 23.94 0.05
C ASN A 81 -13.04 22.68 -0.56
N GLN A 82 -12.59 22.74 -1.81
CA GLN A 82 -11.85 21.66 -2.44
C GLN A 82 -10.56 21.32 -1.69
N ALA A 83 -9.90 22.30 -1.07
CA ALA A 83 -8.71 22.03 -0.24
C ALA A 83 -9.07 21.16 0.98
N THR A 84 -10.21 21.41 1.61
CA THR A 84 -10.72 20.58 2.71
C THR A 84 -11.12 19.18 2.24
N ALA A 85 -11.66 19.04 1.03
CA ALA A 85 -11.91 17.73 0.44
C ALA A 85 -10.61 16.92 0.26
N LYS A 86 -9.53 17.57 -0.19
CA LYS A 86 -8.22 16.92 -0.31
C LYS A 86 -7.65 16.51 1.05
N THR A 87 -7.77 17.34 2.09
CA THR A 87 -7.31 16.97 3.44
C THR A 87 -8.13 15.82 4.05
N ILE A 88 -9.45 15.78 3.81
CA ILE A 88 -10.30 14.64 4.19
C ILE A 88 -9.84 13.37 3.46
N ALA A 89 -9.59 13.41 2.16
CA ALA A 89 -9.12 12.23 1.44
C ALA A 89 -7.75 11.74 1.92
N PHE A 90 -6.83 12.66 2.22
CA PHE A 90 -5.44 12.36 2.55
C PHE A 90 -5.23 11.97 4.02
N TYR A 91 -5.77 12.76 4.96
CA TYR A 91 -5.62 12.57 6.42
C TYR A 91 -6.84 11.95 7.08
N GLY A 92 -8.00 12.00 6.43
CA GLY A 92 -9.27 11.59 7.02
C GLY A 92 -9.94 12.60 7.92
N THR A 93 -9.38 13.80 8.03
CA THR A 93 -9.92 14.87 8.87
C THR A 93 -9.87 16.19 8.11
N GLN A 94 -10.77 17.11 8.46
CA GLN A 94 -10.83 18.43 7.83
C GLN A 94 -9.65 19.31 8.24
N THR A 95 -9.29 19.24 9.53
CA THR A 95 -8.26 20.05 10.17
C THR A 95 -7.24 19.10 10.81
N PRO A 96 -6.22 18.65 10.06
CA PRO A 96 -5.21 17.76 10.61
C PRO A 96 -4.40 18.48 11.70
N PRO A 97 -4.11 17.82 12.84
CA PRO A 97 -3.16 18.35 13.81
C PRO A 97 -1.76 18.49 13.19
N ALA A 98 -0.91 19.35 13.77
CA ALA A 98 0.49 19.46 13.34
C ALA A 98 1.20 18.10 13.51
N GLY A 99 1.72 17.55 12.40
CA GLY A 99 2.33 16.21 12.37
C GLY A 99 1.33 15.06 12.16
N ALA A 100 0.14 15.32 11.63
CA ALA A 100 -0.77 14.25 11.22
C ALA A 100 -0.09 13.35 10.17
N GLU A 101 -0.16 12.04 10.40
CA GLU A 101 0.29 11.05 9.43
C GLU A 101 -0.77 10.86 8.34
N PRO A 102 -0.37 10.67 7.06
CA PRO A 102 -1.30 10.34 6.00
C PRO A 102 -2.00 9.00 6.28
N ARG A 103 -3.21 8.83 5.74
CA ARG A 103 -3.94 7.54 5.80
C ARG A 103 -3.09 6.40 5.23
N VAL A 104 -2.35 6.69 4.17
CA VAL A 104 -1.49 5.73 3.48
C VAL A 104 -0.03 6.05 3.80
N PRO A 105 0.77 5.07 4.27
CA PRO A 105 2.20 5.26 4.50
C PRO A 105 2.92 5.76 3.25
N ASP A 106 3.88 6.67 3.42
CA ASP A 106 4.68 7.27 2.33
C ASP A 106 3.86 8.02 1.24
N TRP A 107 2.58 8.31 1.47
CA TRP A 107 1.83 9.22 0.59
C TRP A 107 2.33 10.65 0.81
N LYS A 108 3.02 11.21 -0.19
CA LYS A 108 3.85 12.41 -0.02
C LYS A 108 3.05 13.70 -0.03
N ASP A 109 2.15 13.87 -0.99
CA ASP A 109 1.53 15.17 -1.24
C ASP A 109 0.01 15.05 -1.48
N PRO A 110 -0.80 15.88 -0.78
CA PRO A 110 -2.24 15.99 -1.06
C PRO A 110 -2.55 16.56 -2.45
N SER A 111 -1.56 17.13 -3.15
CA SER A 111 -1.72 17.67 -4.51
C SER A 111 -1.95 16.59 -5.56
N ASP A 112 -1.52 15.36 -5.30
CA ASP A 112 -1.70 14.20 -6.21
C ASP A 112 -3.19 13.85 -6.39
N ILE A 113 -4.03 14.33 -5.48
CA ILE A 113 -5.48 14.20 -5.56
C ILE A 113 -6.03 15.26 -6.51
N THR A 114 -6.57 14.80 -7.64
CA THR A 114 -7.27 15.64 -8.59
C THR A 114 -8.78 15.53 -8.36
N ILE A 115 -9.43 16.69 -8.34
CA ILE A 115 -10.88 16.81 -8.18
C ILE A 115 -11.38 17.49 -9.45
N THR A 116 -12.27 16.83 -10.17
CA THR A 116 -12.96 17.42 -11.32
C THR A 116 -14.32 17.96 -10.87
N ALA A 117 -14.69 19.12 -11.41
CA ALA A 117 -15.99 19.73 -11.15
C ALA A 117 -17.13 18.84 -11.69
N PRO A 118 -18.39 19.06 -11.25
CA PRO A 118 -19.52 18.27 -11.74
C PRO A 118 -19.59 18.33 -13.28
N ASP A 119 -19.60 17.17 -13.92
CA ASP A 119 -19.83 17.09 -15.37
C ASP A 119 -21.29 17.44 -15.72
N ALA A 120 -21.64 17.48 -17.01
CA ALA A 120 -23.00 17.73 -17.50
C ALA A 120 -24.06 16.80 -16.88
N ASP A 121 -23.68 15.58 -16.51
CA ASP A 121 -24.53 14.59 -15.83
C ASP A 121 -24.65 14.81 -14.31
N GLY A 122 -23.91 15.78 -13.78
CA GLY A 122 -23.86 16.15 -12.37
C GLY A 122 -22.96 15.26 -11.53
N ASN A 123 -21.95 14.60 -12.10
CA ASN A 123 -21.06 13.70 -11.35
C ASN A 123 -19.72 14.36 -11.04
N ILE A 124 -19.25 14.20 -9.80
CA ILE A 124 -17.95 14.67 -9.32
C ILE A 124 -16.99 13.48 -9.35
N THR A 125 -15.88 13.61 -10.06
CA THR A 125 -14.83 12.58 -10.08
C THR A 125 -13.62 13.05 -9.29
N ILE A 126 -13.17 12.20 -8.39
CA ILE A 126 -11.96 12.40 -7.58
C ILE A 126 -11.02 11.26 -7.90
N SER A 127 -9.77 11.56 -8.23
CA SER A 127 -8.77 10.55 -8.54
C SER A 127 -7.42 10.87 -7.92
N THR A 128 -6.62 9.83 -7.72
CA THR A 128 -5.24 9.94 -7.25
C THR A 128 -4.38 8.85 -7.87
N ALA A 129 -3.11 9.14 -8.03
CA ALA A 129 -2.07 8.19 -8.40
C ALA A 129 -0.97 8.26 -7.34
N HIS A 130 -0.81 7.18 -6.58
CA HIS A 130 0.20 7.07 -5.54
C HIS A 130 1.27 6.05 -5.95
N LEU A 131 2.54 6.42 -5.87
CA LEU A 131 3.64 5.49 -6.10
C LEU A 131 3.88 4.64 -4.85
N TYR A 132 3.61 3.34 -4.95
CA TYR A 132 3.91 2.39 -3.87
C TYR A 132 5.42 2.31 -3.69
N LYS A 133 5.87 2.53 -2.46
CA LYS A 133 7.27 2.31 -2.09
C LYS A 133 7.54 0.81 -2.10
N SER A 134 8.20 0.36 -3.17
CA SER A 134 8.53 -1.05 -3.37
C SER A 134 9.36 -1.59 -2.22
N SER A 135 9.01 -2.76 -1.71
CA SER A 135 9.85 -3.45 -0.73
C SER A 135 11.08 -4.09 -1.38
N PRO A 136 12.09 -4.47 -0.58
CA PRO A 136 13.26 -5.19 -1.07
C PRO A 136 12.93 -6.48 -1.83
N VAL A 137 11.78 -7.11 -1.55
CA VAL A 137 11.34 -8.34 -2.21
C VAL A 137 10.98 -8.06 -3.67
N PHE A 138 10.30 -6.94 -3.96
CA PHE A 138 10.01 -6.54 -5.34
C PHE A 138 11.27 -6.14 -6.09
N GLY A 139 12.21 -5.47 -5.43
CA GLY A 139 13.54 -5.21 -5.99
C GLY A 139 14.30 -6.50 -6.32
N PHE A 140 14.24 -7.51 -5.45
CA PHE A 140 14.83 -8.83 -5.70
C PHE A 140 14.19 -9.55 -6.89
N LEU A 141 12.87 -9.42 -7.07
CA LEU A 141 12.13 -10.01 -8.18
C LEU A 141 12.25 -9.20 -9.49
N GLY A 142 12.92 -8.04 -9.49
CA GLY A 142 13.05 -7.17 -10.66
C GLY A 142 11.74 -6.48 -11.06
N ILE A 143 10.83 -6.29 -10.11
CA ILE A 143 9.56 -5.59 -10.32
C ILE A 143 9.79 -4.09 -10.09
N ASP A 144 9.54 -3.30 -11.13
CA ASP A 144 9.62 -1.84 -11.08
C ASP A 144 8.57 -1.23 -10.12
N ALA A 145 8.71 0.07 -9.85
CA ALA A 145 7.82 0.77 -8.94
C ALA A 145 6.34 0.66 -9.36
N ILE A 146 5.50 0.16 -8.44
CA ILE A 146 4.08 -0.07 -8.68
C ILE A 146 3.32 1.23 -8.40
N THR A 147 2.51 1.68 -9.35
CA THR A 147 1.63 2.85 -9.15
C THR A 147 0.23 2.38 -8.80
N ILE A 148 -0.27 2.83 -7.66
CA ILE A 148 -1.64 2.59 -7.17
C ILE A 148 -2.52 3.75 -7.65
N SER A 149 -3.33 3.50 -8.68
CA SER A 149 -4.32 4.47 -9.17
C SER A 149 -5.71 4.18 -8.65
N SER A 150 -6.40 5.21 -8.17
CA SER A 150 -7.82 5.15 -7.84
C SER A 150 -8.60 6.31 -8.42
N SER A 151 -9.84 6.04 -8.80
CA SER A 151 -10.86 7.07 -9.04
C SER A 151 -12.15 6.68 -8.34
N HIS A 152 -12.83 7.67 -7.80
CA HIS A 152 -14.15 7.57 -7.22
C HIS A 152 -15.05 8.64 -7.84
N GLU A 153 -16.24 8.22 -8.26
CA GLU A 153 -17.25 9.08 -8.84
C GLU A 153 -18.48 9.09 -7.93
N GLU A 154 -18.96 10.28 -7.61
CA GLU A 154 -20.17 10.48 -6.83
C GLU A 154 -21.07 11.53 -7.48
N ARG A 155 -22.37 11.26 -7.51
CA ARG A 155 -23.34 12.22 -8.03
C ARG A 155 -23.44 13.42 -7.09
N TYR A 156 -23.41 14.61 -7.66
CA TYR A 156 -23.69 15.85 -6.97
C TYR A 156 -25.18 15.90 -6.60
N ILE A 157 -25.46 15.95 -5.30
CA ILE A 157 -26.83 15.91 -4.76
C ILE A 157 -27.34 17.34 -4.56
N GLY A 158 -26.45 18.30 -4.40
CA GLY A 158 -26.81 19.66 -4.00
C GLY A 158 -26.95 19.78 -2.49
N TRP A 159 -27.43 20.94 -2.06
CA TRP A 159 -27.59 21.34 -0.66
C TRP A 159 -29.07 21.56 -0.35
#